data_AF-A0A2G9Z2R2-F1
#
_entry.id   AF-A0A2G9Z2R2-F1
#
_cell.length_a   1.000
_cell.length_b   1.000
_cell.length_c   1.000
_cell.angle_alpha   90.00
_cell.angle_beta   90.00
_cell.angle_gamma   90.00
#
_symmetry.space_group_name_H-M   'P 1'
#
loop_
_entity.id
_entity.type
_entity.pdbx_description
1 polymer ?
#
loop_
_entity_poly.entity_id
_entity_poly.type
_entity_poly.pdbx_seq_one_letter_code
_entity_poly.pdbx_strand_id
1 'polypeptide(L)'
;MFYVIFYTILFSIVTVISILLTGSRSFISGGELTPMKIVRMLIDWHFIFGAGFAFLARLFFIMTNNALLKIPHLAGSSTTITMFITSLAMVFVIIANYYFLGERINVSQGIGAFVILLGIFLITR
;
A
#
# COMPACT_ATOMS: atom_id res chain seq x y z
N MET A 1 16.58 14.19 3.20
CA MET A 1 16.45 13.14 2.15
C MET A 1 16.54 11.72 2.70
N PHE A 2 17.60 11.34 3.43
CA PHE A 2 17.75 9.97 3.97
C PHE A 2 16.54 9.48 4.81
N TYR A 3 15.99 10.33 5.68
CA TYR A 3 14.79 10.02 6.46
C TYR A 3 13.54 9.74 5.59
N VAL A 4 13.38 10.46 4.48
CA VAL A 4 12.24 10.27 3.56
C VAL A 4 12.34 8.91 2.89
N ILE A 5 13.54 8.54 2.44
CA ILE A 5 13.81 7.23 1.83
C ILE A 5 13.57 6.11 2.85
N PHE A 6 14.06 6.28 4.07
CA PHE A 6 13.87 5.30 5.15
C PHE A 6 12.38 5.08 5.49
N TYR A 7 11.60 6.15 5.68
CA TYR A 7 10.16 6.03 5.93
C TYR A 7 9.39 5.48 4.73
N THR A 8 9.83 5.76 3.51
CA THR A 8 9.24 5.20 2.28
C THR A 8 9.44 3.67 2.20
N ILE A 9 10.63 3.19 2.54
CA ILE A 9 10.92 1.76 2.56
C ILE A 9 10.09 1.06 3.63
N LEU A 10 10.06 1.62 4.84
CA LEU A 10 9.23 1.09 5.93
C LEU A 10 7.74 1.08 5.58
N PHE A 11 7.24 2.17 5.00
CA PHE A 11 5.87 2.27 4.51
C PHE A 11 5.55 1.15 3.50
N SER A 12 6.43 0.94 2.52
CA SER A 12 6.24 -0.08 1.50
C SER A 12 6.21 -1.48 2.09
N ILE A 13 7.17 -1.82 2.97
CA ILE A 13 7.24 -3.13 3.63
C ILE A 13 5.99 -3.40 4.46
N VAL A 14 5.60 -2.44 5.29
CA VAL A 14 4.45 -2.56 6.19
C VAL A 14 3.14 -2.68 5.39
N THR A 15 3.02 -1.94 4.29
CA THR A 15 1.87 -2.03 3.38
C THR A 15 1.80 -3.39 2.70
N VAL A 16 2.92 -3.92 2.21
CA VAL A 16 2.98 -5.26 1.61
C VAL A 16 2.58 -6.32 2.62
N ILE A 17 3.15 -6.32 3.82
CA ILE A 17 2.83 -7.30 4.88
C ILE A 17 1.35 -7.22 5.25
N SER A 18 0.80 -6.01 5.41
CA SER A 18 -0.62 -5.81 5.68
C SER A 18 -1.50 -6.48 4.63
N ILE A 19 -1.21 -6.22 3.35
CA ILE A 19 -2.00 -6.73 2.22
C ILE A 19 -1.86 -8.25 2.11
N LEU A 20 -0.67 -8.81 2.31
CA LEU A 20 -0.46 -10.26 2.29
C LEU A 20 -1.25 -10.98 3.38
N LEU A 21 -1.29 -10.41 4.60
CA LEU A 21 -2.04 -10.99 5.72
C LEU A 21 -3.56 -10.93 5.47
N THR A 22 -4.07 -9.81 4.98
CA THR A 22 -5.50 -9.63 4.70
C THR A 22 -5.98 -10.27 3.40
N GLY A 23 -5.09 -10.44 2.43
CA GLY A 23 -5.38 -10.93 1.09
C GLY A 23 -5.34 -12.45 0.95
N SER A 24 -5.05 -13.18 2.04
CA SER A 24 -5.02 -14.63 1.98
C SER A 24 -6.38 -15.20 1.53
N ARG A 25 -6.37 -16.02 0.48
CA ARG A 25 -7.60 -16.54 -0.15
C ARG A 25 -8.51 -17.27 0.83
N SER A 26 -7.96 -17.83 1.91
CA SER A 26 -8.72 -18.42 3.02
C SER A 26 -9.77 -17.48 3.63
N PHE A 27 -9.59 -16.15 3.54
CA PHE A 27 -10.57 -15.16 3.99
C PHE A 27 -11.61 -14.80 2.92
N ILE A 28 -11.22 -14.84 1.65
CA ILE A 28 -12.01 -14.27 0.55
C ILE A 28 -12.80 -15.37 -0.19
N SER A 29 -12.31 -16.61 -0.23
CA SER A 29 -12.88 -17.69 -1.06
C SER A 29 -13.97 -18.52 -0.37
N GLY A 30 -14.36 -18.19 0.86
CA GLY A 30 -15.41 -18.91 1.59
C GLY A 30 -16.77 -18.27 1.37
N GLY A 31 -17.49 -18.69 0.32
CA GLY A 31 -18.80 -18.22 -0.19
C GLY A 31 -19.73 -17.41 0.74
N GLU A 32 -20.38 -16.41 0.13
CA GLU A 32 -21.28 -15.39 0.71
C GLU A 32 -20.79 -14.78 2.04
N LEU A 33 -20.42 -13.48 1.98
CA LEU A 33 -20.10 -12.64 3.12
C LEU A 33 -21.33 -12.49 4.04
N THR A 34 -21.58 -13.51 4.85
CA THR A 34 -22.62 -13.50 5.89
C THR A 34 -22.17 -12.58 7.03
N PRO A 35 -23.07 -11.82 7.67
CA PRO A 35 -22.72 -10.92 8.79
C PRO A 35 -21.91 -11.61 9.90
N MET A 36 -22.21 -12.89 10.16
CA MET A 36 -21.49 -13.70 11.15
C MET A 36 -20.03 -13.98 10.76
N LYS A 37 -19.73 -14.15 9.47
CA LYS A 37 -18.36 -14.30 8.98
C LYS A 37 -17.58 -12.99 9.05
N ILE A 38 -18.25 -11.84 8.86
CA ILE A 38 -17.61 -10.52 9.00
C ILE A 38 -17.13 -10.32 10.43
N VAL A 39 -17.97 -10.60 11.43
CA VAL A 39 -17.58 -10.47 12.85
C VAL A 39 -16.43 -11.43 13.18
N ARG A 40 -16.49 -12.68 12.69
CA ARG A 40 -15.40 -13.65 12.88
C ARG A 40 -14.10 -13.21 12.21
N MET A 41 -14.19 -12.58 11.03
CA MET A 41 -13.06 -12.00 10.31
C MET A 41 -12.43 -10.85 11.09
N LEU A 42 -13.23 -9.96 11.70
CA LEU A 42 -12.72 -8.85 12.51
C LEU A 42 -11.92 -9.32 13.74
N ILE A 43 -12.22 -10.51 14.25
CA ILE A 43 -11.56 -11.09 15.44
C ILE A 43 -10.40 -12.03 15.04
N ASP A 44 -10.23 -12.33 13.76
CA ASP A 44 -9.13 -13.17 13.32
C ASP A 44 -7.78 -12.46 13.46
N TRP A 45 -6.78 -13.20 13.93
CA TRP A 45 -5.43 -12.70 14.13
C TRP A 45 -4.81 -12.14 12.84
N HIS A 46 -5.07 -12.74 11.67
CA HIS A 46 -4.54 -12.21 10.40
C HIS A 46 -5.14 -10.84 10.07
N PHE A 47 -6.42 -10.63 10.37
CA PHE A 47 -7.09 -9.35 10.15
C PHE A 47 -6.61 -8.31 11.15
N ILE A 48 -6.50 -8.64 12.44
CA ILE A 48 -6.03 -7.72 13.48
C ILE A 48 -4.58 -7.28 13.19
N PHE A 49 -3.71 -8.22 12.83
CA PHE A 49 -2.32 -7.89 12.46
C PHE A 49 -2.26 -7.10 11.16
N GLY A 50 -3.03 -7.51 10.15
CA GLY A 50 -3.16 -6.79 8.89
C GLY A 50 -3.63 -5.34 9.10
N ALA A 51 -4.63 -5.13 9.94
CA ALA A 51 -5.14 -3.81 10.32
C ALA A 51 -4.10 -2.99 11.12
N GLY A 52 -3.36 -3.63 12.03
CA GLY A 52 -2.25 -2.99 12.76
C GLY A 52 -1.15 -2.50 11.82
N PHE A 53 -0.73 -3.33 10.86
CA PHE A 53 0.21 -2.91 9.83
C PHE A 53 -0.37 -1.83 8.91
N ALA A 54 -1.66 -1.90 8.54
CA ALA A 54 -2.31 -0.85 7.75
C ALA A 54 -2.32 0.50 8.47
N PHE A 55 -2.54 0.49 9.79
CA PHE A 55 -2.47 1.67 10.63
C PHE A 55 -1.04 2.23 10.70
N LEU A 56 -0.04 1.37 10.90
CA LEU A 56 1.38 1.76 10.87
C LEU A 56 1.80 2.34 9.51
N ALA A 57 1.32 1.79 8.39
CA ALA A 57 1.54 2.38 7.07
C ALA A 57 0.98 3.80 7.01
N ARG A 58 -0.22 4.04 7.54
CA ARG A 58 -0.79 5.39 7.63
C ARG A 58 0.08 6.34 8.45
N LEU A 59 0.65 5.89 9.56
CA LEU A 59 1.57 6.69 10.37
C LEU A 59 2.86 7.02 9.60
N PHE A 60 3.46 6.06 8.90
CA PHE A 60 4.65 6.31 8.08
C PHE A 60 4.38 7.25 6.91
N PHE A 61 3.18 7.20 6.31
CA PHE A 61 2.76 8.17 5.30
C PHE A 61 2.76 9.60 5.85
N ILE A 62 2.16 9.80 7.04
CA ILE A 62 2.12 11.11 7.70
C ILE A 62 3.54 11.59 8.06
N MET A 63 4.37 10.69 8.59
CA MET A 63 5.77 11.01 8.92
C MET A 63 6.60 11.37 7.68
N THR A 64 6.39 10.69 6.56
CA THR A 64 7.04 10.99 5.28
C THR A 64 6.63 12.37 4.78
N ASN A 65 5.34 12.69 4.82
CA ASN A 65 4.83 14.00 4.43
C ASN A 65 5.38 15.11 5.34
N ASN A 66 5.36 14.91 6.66
CA ASN A 66 5.94 15.85 7.63
C ASN A 66 7.45 16.07 7.40
N ALA A 67 8.20 15.01 7.07
CA ALA A 67 9.62 15.13 6.74
C ALA A 67 9.86 15.92 5.45
N LEU A 68 8.96 15.82 4.46
CA LEU A 68 9.01 16.58 3.21
C LEU A 68 8.65 18.05 3.41
N LEU A 69 7.68 18.36 4.28
CA LEU A 69 7.30 19.73 4.66
C LEU A 69 8.45 20.52 5.31
N LYS A 70 9.37 19.83 5.99
CA LYS A 70 10.55 20.46 6.61
C LYS A 70 11.63 20.86 5.60
N ILE A 71 11.50 20.52 4.32
CA ILE A 71 12.46 20.88 3.28
C ILE A 71 11.88 22.05 2.46
N PRO A 72 12.44 23.26 2.55
CA PRO A 72 11.82 24.48 1.99
C PRO A 72 11.60 24.44 0.48
N HIS A 73 12.40 23.67 -0.27
CA HIS A 73 12.21 23.48 -1.71
C HIS A 73 11.09 22.45 -2.06
N LEU A 74 10.77 21.52 -1.14
CA LEU A 74 9.82 20.42 -1.39
C LEU A 74 8.50 20.59 -0.62
N ALA A 75 8.40 21.58 0.27
CA ALA A 75 7.25 21.80 1.12
C ALA A 75 5.94 22.05 0.33
N GLY A 76 6.03 22.80 -0.78
CA GLY A 76 4.89 23.09 -1.66
C GLY A 76 4.33 21.88 -2.41
N SER A 77 5.11 20.80 -2.55
CA SER A 77 4.71 19.57 -3.27
C SER A 77 4.84 18.31 -2.40
N SER A 78 4.95 18.48 -1.08
CA SER A 78 5.16 17.41 -0.10
C SER A 78 4.13 16.28 -0.20
N THR A 79 2.85 16.64 -0.30
CA THR A 79 1.77 15.67 -0.50
C THR A 79 1.83 14.97 -1.86
N THR A 80 2.20 15.69 -2.93
CA THR A 80 2.35 15.12 -4.28
C THR A 80 3.51 14.12 -4.36
N ILE A 81 4.63 14.44 -3.72
CA ILE A 81 5.80 13.53 -3.64
C ILE A 81 5.46 12.29 -2.81
N THR A 82 4.72 12.46 -1.70
CA THR A 82 4.28 11.33 -0.87
C THR A 82 3.29 10.42 -1.63
N MET A 83 2.42 11.00 -2.46
CA MET A 83 1.56 10.25 -3.37
C MET A 83 2.36 9.46 -4.40
N PHE A 84 3.38 10.06 -5.02
CA PHE A 84 4.26 9.35 -5.95
C PHE A 84 4.97 8.16 -5.29
N ILE A 85 5.48 8.36 -4.08
CA ILE A 85 6.07 7.30 -3.25
C ILE A 85 5.06 6.16 -3.01
N THR A 86 3.81 6.50 -2.72
CA THR A 86 2.75 5.50 -2.46
C THR A 86 2.43 4.70 -3.72
N SER A 87 2.42 5.33 -4.88
CA SER A 87 2.20 4.67 -6.16
C SER A 87 3.34 3.74 -6.55
N LEU A 88 4.58 4.08 -6.20
CA LEU A 88 5.72 3.18 -6.30
C LEU A 88 5.57 1.97 -5.36
N ALA A 89 5.10 2.18 -4.13
CA ALA A 89 4.82 1.09 -3.19
C ALA A 89 3.79 0.08 -3.75
N MET A 90 2.83 0.55 -4.55
CA MET A 90 1.85 -0.32 -5.21
C MET A 90 2.51 -1.34 -6.16
N VAL A 91 3.61 -0.99 -6.82
CA VAL A 91 4.36 -1.93 -7.67
C VAL A 91 4.94 -3.08 -6.83
N PHE A 92 5.50 -2.77 -5.65
CA PHE A 92 6.01 -3.79 -4.73
C PHE A 92 4.90 -4.70 -4.20
N VAL A 93 3.71 -4.15 -3.92
CA VAL A 93 2.52 -4.92 -3.53
C VAL A 93 2.10 -5.89 -4.63
N ILE A 94 2.04 -5.42 -5.87
CA ILE A 94 1.71 -6.24 -7.04
C ILE A 94 2.67 -7.43 -7.16
N ILE A 95 3.97 -7.19 -7.04
CA ILE A 95 5.01 -8.23 -7.11
C ILE A 95 4.84 -9.22 -5.94
N ALA A 96 4.63 -8.71 -4.73
CA ALA A 96 4.44 -9.56 -3.56
C ALA A 96 3.18 -10.43 -3.68
N ASN A 97 2.07 -9.89 -4.18
CA ASN A 97 0.84 -10.65 -4.41
C ASN A 97 1.04 -11.77 -5.45
N TYR A 98 1.85 -11.52 -6.49
CA TYR A 98 2.20 -12.56 -7.46
C TYR A 98 2.97 -13.73 -6.82
N TYR A 99 3.97 -13.44 -5.99
CA TYR A 99 4.80 -14.47 -5.38
C TYR A 99 4.14 -15.18 -4.19
N PHE A 100 3.48 -14.45 -3.29
CA PHE A 100 2.98 -15.00 -2.02
C PHE A 100 1.52 -15.46 -2.10
N LEU A 101 0.66 -14.75 -2.83
CA LEU A 101 -0.78 -15.08 -2.95
C LEU A 101 -1.10 -15.83 -4.25
N GLY A 102 -0.10 -15.99 -5.14
CA GLY A 102 -0.28 -16.61 -6.45
C GLY A 102 -1.29 -15.87 -7.34
N GLU A 103 -1.54 -14.60 -7.06
CA GLU A 103 -2.45 -13.76 -7.85
C GLU A 103 -1.74 -13.29 -9.12
N ARG A 104 -2.23 -13.73 -10.28
CA ARG A 104 -1.68 -13.34 -11.58
C ARG A 104 -2.43 -12.13 -12.10
N ILE A 105 -1.70 -11.03 -12.31
CA ILE A 105 -2.22 -9.85 -12.96
C ILE A 105 -2.32 -10.12 -14.46
N ASN A 106 -3.49 -9.83 -15.04
CA ASN A 106 -3.70 -9.93 -16.47
C ASN A 106 -3.00 -8.76 -17.21
N VAL A 107 -2.59 -8.95 -18.46
CA VAL A 107 -1.89 -7.94 -19.27
C VAL A 107 -2.65 -6.61 -19.29
N SER A 108 -3.99 -6.64 -19.37
CA SER A 108 -4.83 -5.44 -19.31
C SER A 108 -4.74 -4.69 -17.97
N GLN A 109 -4.63 -5.40 -16.84
CA GLN A 109 -4.44 -4.78 -15.53
C GLN A 109 -3.02 -4.20 -15.38
N GLY A 110 -2.01 -4.85 -15.96
CA GLY A 110 -0.65 -4.32 -16.04
C GLY A 110 -0.56 -3.03 -16.85
N ILE A 111 -1.23 -2.98 -18.01
CA ILE A 111 -1.36 -1.75 -18.82
C ILE A 111 -2.10 -0.66 -18.03
N GLY A 112 -3.18 -1.01 -17.33
CA GLY A 112 -3.90 -0.07 -16.45
C GLY A 112 -3.02 0.52 -15.35
N ALA A 113 -2.23 -0.31 -14.66
CA ALA A 113 -1.27 0.14 -13.65
C ALA A 113 -0.21 1.07 -14.25
N PHE A 114 0.28 0.77 -15.46
CA PHE A 114 1.24 1.62 -16.17
C PHE A 114 0.64 3.00 -16.53
N VAL A 115 -0.60 3.05 -17.01
CA VAL A 115 -1.30 4.31 -17.31
C VAL A 115 -1.48 5.16 -16.05
N ILE A 116 -1.82 4.54 -14.91
CA ILE A 116 -1.92 5.25 -13.62
C ILE A 116 -0.57 5.85 -13.24
N LEU A 117 0.53 5.08 -13.32
CA LEU A 117 1.88 5.56 -13.03
C LEU A 117 2.29 6.72 -13.96
N LEU A 118 1.98 6.62 -15.25
CA LEU A 118 2.20 7.69 -16.23
C LEU A 118 1.40 8.96 -15.90
N GLY A 119 0.13 8.82 -15.53
CA GLY A 119 -0.72 9.94 -15.13
C GLY A 119 -0.16 10.68 -13.92
N ILE A 120 0.32 9.94 -12.92
CA ILE A 120 0.95 10.53 -11.73
C ILE A 120 2.26 11.23 -12.13
N PHE A 121 3.08 10.63 -13.00
CA PHE A 121 4.31 11.24 -13.49
C PHE A 121 4.05 12.57 -14.22
N LEU A 122 3.02 12.63 -15.07
CA LEU A 122 2.62 13.84 -15.78
C LEU A 122 2.13 14.95 -14.85
N ILE A 123 1.38 14.63 -13.79
CA ILE A 123 0.92 15.61 -12.78
C ILE A 123 2.10 16.17 -11.96
N THR A 124 3.16 15.38 -11.81
CA THR A 124 4.30 15.73 -10.94
C THR A 124 5.37 16.57 -11.65
N ARG A 125 5.32 16.67 -12.99
CA ARG A 125 6.25 17.47 -13.80
C ARG A 125 5.69 18.84 -14.11
#